data_AF-A0A923WF17-F1
#
_entry.id   AF-A0A923WF17-F1
#
_cell.length_a   1.000
_cell.length_b   1.000
_cell.length_c   1.000
_cell.angle_alpha   90.00
_cell.angle_beta   90.00
_cell.angle_gamma   90.00
#
_symmetry.space_group_name_H-M   'P 1'
#
loop_
_entity.id
_entity.type
_entity.pdbx_description
1 polymer ?
#
loop_
_entity_poly.entity_id
_entity_poly.type
_entity_poly.pdbx_seq_one_letter_code
_entity_poly.pdbx_strand_id
1 'polypeptide(L)'
;MQEKEIETFCPTSQTDWRKWLQKNHRSKQSVWLICYKKNSDKPTIGWSEIVDEALCFGWVDGKRKSIDHETFIQFLCKRKASSTWSKVNKAKIIRLIESGLMTQAGLECIEKAKQNGSWTLLDDVEELTIP
;
A
#
# COMPACT_ATOMS: atom_id res chain seq x y z
N MET A 1 -17.19 3.27 -23.01
CA MET A 1 -16.25 3.54 -21.90
C MET A 1 -14.97 2.81 -22.21
N GLN A 2 -13.86 3.52 -22.48
CA GLN A 2 -12.56 2.85 -22.64
C GLN A 2 -12.16 2.27 -21.29
N GLU A 3 -12.02 0.95 -21.21
CA GLU A 3 -11.35 0.30 -20.10
C GLU A 3 -9.92 0.84 -20.07
N LYS A 4 -9.63 1.72 -19.10
CA LYS A 4 -8.25 2.17 -18.89
C LYS A 4 -7.47 0.96 -18.40
N GLU A 5 -6.63 0.42 -19.28
CA GLU A 5 -5.68 -0.62 -18.95
C GLU A 5 -4.80 -0.13 -17.79
N ILE A 6 -4.89 -0.82 -16.66
CA ILE A 6 -4.13 -0.47 -15.46
C ILE A 6 -2.73 -1.04 -15.66
N GLU A 7 -1.73 -0.16 -15.61
CA GLU A 7 -0.31 -0.52 -15.72
C GLU A 7 0.05 -1.68 -14.78
N THR A 8 0.85 -2.61 -15.28
CA THR A 8 1.45 -3.70 -14.51
C THR A 8 2.93 -3.43 -14.27
N PHE A 9 3.44 -3.83 -13.10
CA PHE A 9 4.85 -3.70 -12.75
C PHE A 9 5.30 -4.94 -11.97
N CYS A 10 6.45 -5.50 -12.28
CA CYS A 10 6.99 -6.70 -11.63
C CYS A 10 8.27 -6.36 -10.86
N PRO A 11 8.17 -5.91 -9.59
CA PRO A 11 9.35 -5.59 -8.79
C PRO A 11 10.13 -6.86 -8.42
N THR A 12 11.46 -6.76 -8.51
CA THR A 12 12.37 -7.86 -8.09
C THR A 12 12.81 -7.76 -6.63
N SER A 13 12.60 -6.60 -5.98
CA SER A 13 12.97 -6.34 -4.59
C SER A 13 12.17 -5.17 -3.99
N GLN A 14 12.24 -5.00 -2.66
CA GLN A 14 11.69 -3.82 -1.97
C GLN A 14 12.26 -2.51 -2.53
N THR A 15 13.57 -2.45 -2.81
CA THR A 15 14.22 -1.26 -3.35
C THR A 15 13.70 -0.90 -4.75
N ASP A 16 13.44 -1.90 -5.59
CA ASP A 16 12.89 -1.71 -6.93
C ASP A 16 11.46 -1.13 -6.87
N TRP A 17 10.65 -1.65 -5.94
CA TRP A 17 9.32 -1.09 -5.68
C TRP A 17 9.37 0.36 -5.18
N ARG A 18 10.25 0.66 -4.22
CA ARG A 18 10.46 2.03 -3.72
C ARG A 18 10.87 2.99 -4.83
N LYS A 19 11.77 2.58 -5.73
CA LYS A 19 12.19 3.39 -6.89
C LYS A 19 11.03 3.69 -7.84
N TRP A 20 10.17 2.69 -8.12
CA TRP A 20 8.97 2.93 -8.93
C TRP A 20 8.06 3.95 -8.26
N LEU A 21 7.81 3.83 -6.95
CA LEU A 21 7.00 4.80 -6.21
C LEU A 21 7.61 6.20 -6.23
N GLN A 22 8.91 6.35 -6.00
CA GLN A 22 9.60 7.64 -6.08
C GLN A 22 9.32 8.36 -7.40
N LYS A 23 9.38 7.64 -8.52
CA LYS A 23 9.14 8.21 -9.86
C LYS A 23 7.65 8.47 -10.15
N ASN A 24 6.75 7.64 -9.62
CA ASN A 24 5.37 7.55 -10.15
C ASN A 24 4.26 7.94 -9.17
N HIS A 25 4.53 8.02 -7.85
CA HIS A 25 3.48 8.18 -6.82
C HIS A 25 2.60 9.43 -7.00
N ARG A 26 3.11 10.47 -7.68
CA ARG A 26 2.36 11.70 -7.98
C ARG A 26 1.57 11.63 -9.28
N SER A 27 2.12 11.01 -10.33
CA SER A 27 1.52 11.01 -11.68
C SER A 27 0.56 9.84 -11.93
N LYS A 28 0.78 8.68 -11.29
CA LYS A 28 -0.06 7.48 -11.44
C LYS A 28 -1.09 7.38 -10.34
N GLN A 29 -2.26 6.82 -10.63
CA GLN A 29 -3.34 6.62 -9.64
C GLN A 29 -3.33 5.20 -9.03
N SER A 30 -2.88 4.23 -9.82
CA SER A 30 -2.88 2.82 -9.46
C SER A 30 -1.92 2.02 -10.33
N VAL A 31 -1.54 0.83 -9.85
CA VAL A 31 -0.72 -0.15 -10.57
C VAL A 31 -1.08 -1.56 -10.08
N TRP A 32 -0.93 -2.55 -10.94
CA TRP A 32 -0.91 -3.96 -10.55
C TRP A 32 0.54 -4.40 -10.36
N LEU A 33 0.90 -4.80 -9.14
CA LEU A 33 2.19 -5.43 -8.87
C LEU A 33 2.07 -6.92 -9.19
N ILE A 34 2.86 -7.41 -10.14
CA ILE A 34 3.05 -8.84 -10.38
C ILE A 34 4.12 -9.33 -9.41
N CYS A 35 3.81 -10.36 -8.64
CA CYS A 35 4.72 -10.91 -7.64
C CYS A 35 4.74 -12.43 -7.74
N TYR A 36 5.93 -12.99 -7.54
CA TYR A 36 6.12 -14.42 -7.43
C TYR A 36 5.69 -14.91 -6.03
N LYS A 37 5.12 -16.11 -5.97
CA LYS A 37 4.81 -16.78 -4.71
C LYS A 37 6.10 -17.32 -4.12
N LYS A 38 6.15 -17.43 -2.79
CA LYS A 38 7.35 -17.87 -2.06
C LYS A 38 7.87 -19.25 -2.47
N ASN A 39 7.05 -20.08 -3.10
CA ASN A 39 7.38 -21.43 -3.52
C ASN A 39 7.90 -21.53 -4.97
N SER A 40 8.09 -20.41 -5.69
CA SER A 40 8.48 -20.44 -7.11
C SER A 40 9.98 -20.29 -7.36
N ASP A 41 10.83 -20.37 -6.33
CA ASP A 41 12.30 -20.16 -6.36
C ASP A 41 12.80 -18.86 -7.04
N LYS A 42 11.89 -17.92 -7.33
CA LYS A 42 12.19 -16.66 -8.01
C LYS A 42 12.26 -15.51 -7.00
N PRO A 43 13.11 -14.48 -7.24
CA PRO A 43 13.11 -13.27 -6.44
C PRO A 43 11.71 -12.67 -6.34
N THR A 44 11.28 -12.35 -5.12
CA THR A 44 9.95 -11.80 -4.87
C THR A 44 9.99 -10.82 -3.72
N ILE A 45 8.98 -9.96 -3.67
CA ILE A 45 8.74 -9.01 -2.58
C ILE A 45 7.63 -9.56 -1.68
N GLY A 46 7.85 -9.51 -0.37
CA GLY A 46 6.85 -9.88 0.62
C GLY A 46 5.72 -8.86 0.68
N TRP A 47 4.51 -9.32 1.04
CA TRP A 47 3.36 -8.41 1.20
C TRP A 47 3.64 -7.27 2.18
N SER A 48 4.35 -7.55 3.29
CA SER A 48 4.71 -6.50 4.25
C SER A 48 5.52 -5.40 3.60
N GLU A 49 6.54 -5.76 2.81
CA GLU A 49 7.42 -4.81 2.12
C GLU A 49 6.66 -4.00 1.07
N ILE A 50 5.76 -4.63 0.30
CA ILE A 50 4.87 -3.93 -0.64
C ILE A 50 4.08 -2.83 0.09
N VAL A 51 3.44 -3.19 1.20
CA VAL A 51 2.57 -2.28 1.97
C VAL A 51 3.39 -1.21 2.68
N ASP A 52 4.52 -1.56 3.27
CA ASP A 52 5.38 -0.63 4.01
C ASP A 52 5.86 0.49 3.07
N GLU A 53 6.35 0.13 1.88
CA GLU A 53 6.71 1.10 0.86
C GLU A 53 5.49 1.89 0.36
N ALA A 54 4.35 1.25 0.09
CA ALA A 54 3.15 1.96 -0.35
C ALA A 54 2.72 3.05 0.67
N LEU A 55 2.70 2.72 1.96
CA LEU A 55 2.35 3.64 3.04
C LEU A 55 3.30 4.85 3.08
N CYS A 56 4.60 4.64 2.87
CA CYS A 56 5.59 5.72 2.84
C CYS A 56 5.26 6.81 1.80
N PHE A 57 4.55 6.46 0.72
CA PHE A 57 4.21 7.38 -0.38
C PHE A 57 2.72 7.79 -0.39
N GLY A 58 1.93 7.41 0.62
CA GLY A 58 0.50 7.72 0.68
C GLY A 58 -0.37 6.79 -0.18
N TRP A 59 0.14 5.59 -0.47
CA TRP A 59 -0.55 4.55 -1.23
C TRP A 59 -1.06 3.44 -0.28
N VAL A 60 -1.91 2.56 -0.81
CA VAL A 60 -2.48 1.42 -0.09
C VAL A 60 -2.68 0.24 -1.03
N ASP A 61 -2.64 -0.96 -0.47
CA ASP A 61 -2.99 -2.18 -1.16
C ASP A 61 -4.51 -2.41 -1.21
N GLY A 62 -4.94 -3.07 -2.29
CA GLY A 62 -6.31 -3.47 -2.50
C GLY A 62 -6.41 -4.95 -2.83
N LYS A 63 -7.14 -5.27 -3.89
CA LYS A 63 -7.43 -6.64 -4.27
C LYS A 63 -6.15 -7.40 -4.64
N ARG A 64 -6.06 -8.64 -4.16
CA ARG A 64 -5.07 -9.63 -4.60
C ARG A 64 -5.75 -10.66 -5.48
N LYS A 65 -5.10 -11.10 -6.57
CA LYS A 65 -5.59 -12.17 -7.45
C LYS A 65 -4.44 -13.13 -7.79
N SER A 66 -4.65 -14.43 -7.67
CA SER A 66 -3.71 -15.40 -8.24
C SER A 66 -3.81 -15.36 -9.76
N ILE A 67 -2.68 -15.41 -10.46
CA ILE A 67 -2.67 -15.62 -11.92
C ILE A 67 -2.52 -17.10 -12.21
N ASP A 68 -1.49 -17.72 -11.64
CA ASP A 68 -1.15 -19.13 -11.84
C ASP A 68 -0.60 -19.77 -10.55
N HIS A 69 0.07 -20.92 -10.64
CA HIS A 69 0.67 -21.63 -9.51
C HIS A 69 1.84 -20.89 -8.85
N GLU A 70 2.57 -20.08 -9.60
CA GLU A 70 3.80 -19.38 -9.20
C GLU A 70 3.60 -17.87 -8.99
N THR A 71 2.55 -17.25 -9.52
CA THR A 71 2.41 -15.80 -9.55
C THR A 71 1.05 -15.31 -9.06
N PHE A 72 1.05 -14.08 -8.56
CA PHE A 72 -0.16 -13.33 -8.20
C PHE A 72 0.02 -11.86 -8.54
N ILE A 73 -1.10 -11.13 -8.64
CA ILE A 73 -1.13 -9.68 -8.71
C ILE A 73 -1.69 -9.07 -7.44
N GLN A 74 -1.09 -7.95 -7.03
CA GLN A 74 -1.54 -7.11 -5.93
C GLN A 74 -1.89 -5.72 -6.48
N PHE A 75 -3.13 -5.27 -6.27
CA PHE A 75 -3.53 -3.93 -6.65
C PHE A 75 -2.97 -2.92 -5.65
N LEU A 76 -2.33 -1.86 -6.14
CA LEU A 76 -1.86 -0.74 -5.34
C LEU A 76 -2.47 0.53 -5.92
N CYS A 77 -2.93 1.44 -5.06
CA CYS A 77 -3.44 2.74 -5.49
C CYS A 77 -3.14 3.84 -4.48
N LYS A 78 -3.30 5.09 -4.93
CA LYS A 78 -3.30 6.22 -4.01
C LYS A 78 -4.44 6.07 -3.01
N ARG A 79 -4.13 6.31 -1.73
CA ARG A 79 -5.16 6.31 -0.71
C ARG A 79 -6.09 7.51 -0.92
N LYS A 80 -7.41 7.26 -0.97
CA LYS A 80 -8.41 8.33 -1.01
C LYS A 80 -8.51 8.97 0.36
N ALA A 81 -8.81 10.27 0.43
CA ALA A 81 -8.96 10.99 1.69
C ALA A 81 -10.04 10.38 2.62
N SER A 82 -11.06 9.73 2.06
CA SER A 82 -12.13 9.05 2.80
C SER A 82 -11.83 7.59 3.18
N SER A 83 -10.62 7.08 2.88
CA SER A 83 -10.29 5.68 3.16
C SER A 83 -10.09 5.48 4.66
N THR A 84 -10.61 4.38 5.19
CA THR A 84 -10.38 3.97 6.57
C THR A 84 -8.95 3.47 6.79
N TRP A 85 -8.51 3.48 8.05
CA TRP A 85 -7.17 3.07 8.46
C TRP A 85 -7.25 1.92 9.46
N SER A 86 -6.79 0.74 9.06
CA SER A 86 -6.74 -0.42 9.95
C SER A 86 -5.62 -0.31 10.98
N LYS A 87 -5.79 -0.95 12.14
CA LYS A 87 -4.78 -1.09 13.19
C LYS A 87 -3.42 -1.56 12.66
N VAL A 88 -3.42 -2.52 11.74
CA VAL A 88 -2.18 -3.03 11.11
C VAL A 88 -1.43 -1.94 10.35
N ASN A 89 -2.14 -1.14 9.54
CA ASN A 89 -1.51 -0.05 8.79
C ASN A 89 -1.02 1.08 9.72
N LYS A 90 -1.77 1.39 10.78
CA LYS A 90 -1.32 2.36 11.80
C LYS A 90 -0.04 1.88 12.50
N ALA A 91 0.03 0.61 12.90
CA ALA A 91 1.22 0.04 13.53
C ALA A 91 2.44 0.00 12.59
N LYS A 92 2.23 -0.20 11.28
CA LYS A 92 3.28 -0.05 10.28
C LYS A 92 3.77 1.38 10.16
N ILE A 93 2.84 2.34 10.06
CA ILE A 93 3.16 3.77 9.97
C ILE A 93 4.00 4.24 11.15
N ILE A 94 3.64 3.85 12.37
CA ILE A 94 4.41 4.22 13.58
C ILE A 94 5.88 3.82 13.42
N ARG A 95 6.13 2.53 13.09
CA ARG A 95 7.50 2.03 12.87
C ARG A 95 8.22 2.72 11.72
N LEU A 96 7.51 3.04 10.63
CA LEU A 96 8.08 3.72 9.46
C LEU A 96 8.44 5.19 9.76
N ILE A 97 7.66 5.87 10.60
CA ILE A 97 7.98 7.21 11.10
C ILE A 97 9.23 7.15 11.99
N GLU A 98 9.25 6.24 12.97
CA GLU A 98 10.39 6.05 13.89
C GLU A 98 11.68 5.72 13.14
N SER A 99 11.57 5.00 12.02
CA SER A 99 12.71 4.63 11.17
C SER A 99 13.10 5.71 10.14
N GLY A 100 12.39 6.85 10.10
CA GLY A 100 12.67 7.93 9.13
C GLY A 100 12.41 7.56 7.66
N LEU A 101 11.61 6.53 7.39
CA LEU A 101 11.37 6.01 6.04
C LEU A 101 10.21 6.69 5.32
N MET A 102 9.33 7.35 6.08
CA MET A 102 8.17 8.07 5.54
C MET A 102 8.59 9.20 4.62
N THR A 103 7.86 9.39 3.52
CA THR A 103 8.01 10.56 2.67
C THR A 103 6.98 11.62 3.01
N GLN A 104 7.20 12.85 2.54
CA GLN A 104 6.23 13.94 2.69
C GLN A 104 4.83 13.56 2.19
N ALA A 105 4.72 12.82 1.09
CA ALA A 105 3.43 12.39 0.55
C ALA A 105 2.66 11.46 1.51
N GLY A 106 3.38 10.54 2.17
CA GLY A 106 2.78 9.66 3.17
C GLY A 106 2.33 10.42 4.42
N LEU A 107 3.15 11.36 4.90
CA LEU A 107 2.83 12.21 6.05
C LEU A 107 1.59 13.09 5.79
N GLU A 108 1.51 13.73 4.63
CA GLU A 108 0.34 14.53 4.23
C GLU A 108 -0.95 13.69 4.19
N CYS A 109 -0.87 12.44 3.75
CA CYS A 109 -2.02 11.53 3.79
C CYS A 109 -2.50 11.26 5.22
N ILE A 110 -1.57 11.10 6.17
CA ILE A 110 -1.88 10.89 7.59
C ILE A 110 -2.48 12.16 8.19
N GLU A 111 -1.91 13.33 7.91
CA GLU A 111 -2.44 14.61 8.40
C GLU A 111 -3.87 14.86 7.92
N LYS A 112 -4.13 14.66 6.61
CA LYS A 112 -5.49 14.77 6.05
C LYS A 112 -6.45 13.79 6.70
N ALA A 113 -6.01 12.56 6.96
CA ALA A 113 -6.83 11.56 7.61
C ALA A 113 -7.18 11.91 9.06
N LYS A 114 -6.24 12.54 9.79
CA LYS A 114 -6.49 13.05 11.14
C LYS A 114 -7.47 14.23 11.12
N GLN A 115 -7.27 15.18 10.20
CA GLN A 115 -8.12 16.36 10.05
C GLN A 115 -9.57 16.01 9.69
N ASN A 116 -9.77 14.99 8.87
CA ASN A 116 -11.12 14.59 8.41
C ASN A 116 -11.74 13.44 9.22
N GLY A 117 -11.09 12.99 10.30
CA GLY A 117 -11.58 11.93 11.18
C GLY A 117 -11.48 10.50 10.62
N SER A 118 -11.09 10.31 9.35
CA SER A 118 -10.96 8.96 8.78
C SER A 118 -9.87 8.12 9.47
N TRP A 119 -8.90 8.76 10.14
CA TRP A 119 -7.87 8.08 10.90
C TRP A 119 -8.46 7.21 12.01
N THR A 120 -9.42 7.70 12.79
CA THR A 120 -9.96 6.99 13.98
C THR A 120 -11.26 6.23 13.71
N LEU A 121 -11.77 6.27 12.48
CA LEU A 121 -13.11 5.79 12.13
C LEU A 121 -13.35 4.29 12.38
N LEU A 122 -12.28 3.49 12.52
CA LEU A 122 -12.37 2.05 12.81
C LEU A 122 -11.97 1.69 14.25
N ASP A 123 -11.57 2.64 15.09
CA ASP A 123 -10.98 2.32 16.40
C ASP A 123 -11.98 1.59 17.30
N ASP A 124 -13.20 2.09 17.44
CA ASP A 124 -14.25 1.46 18.26
C ASP A 124 -14.61 0.03 17.78
N VAL A 125 -14.64 -0.17 16.45
CA VAL A 125 -14.93 -1.48 15.84
C VAL A 125 -13.78 -2.46 16.08
N GLU A 126 -12.54 -2.00 15.93
CA GLU A 126 -11.34 -2.83 16.13
C GLU A 126 -11.07 -3.11 17.61
N GLU A 127 -11.59 -2.29 18.53
CA GLU A 127 -11.52 -2.48 19.98
C GLU A 127 -12.65 -3.34 20.56
N LEU A 128 -13.59 -3.81 19.71
CA LEU A 128 -14.76 -4.61 20.10
C LEU A 128 -15.64 -3.90 21.15
N THR A 129 -15.64 -2.57 21.19
CA THR A 129 -16.57 -1.81 22.02
C THR A 129 -17.95 -1.87 21.38
N ILE A 130 -18.80 -2.76 21.89
CA ILE A 130 -20.23 -2.81 21.57
C ILE A 130 -20.91 -1.75 22.47
N PRO A 131 -21.68 -0.78 21.91
CA PRO A 131 -22.44 0.18 22.71
C PRO A 131 -23.43 -0.48 23.67
#